data_AF-A0A938CIA8-F1
#
_entry.id   AF-A0A938CIA8-F1
#
_cell.length_a   1.000
_cell.length_b   1.000
_cell.length_c   1.000
_cell.angle_alpha   90.00
_cell.angle_beta   90.00
_cell.angle_gamma   90.00
#
_symmetry.space_group_name_H-M   'P 1'
#
loop_
_entity.id
_entity.type
_entity.pdbx_description
1 polymer ?
#
loop_
_entity_poly.entity_id
_entity_poly.type
_entity_poly.pdbx_seq_one_letter_code
_entity_poly.pdbx_strand_id
1 'polypeptide(L)'
;MPLFTVALLPAALVASPGRAQFHVSPAGSDANPGSATRPFRTLVRARQALRAALARGAARDLAVVLHGGAYYLEAPFALDERDSGREGQPVI
;
A
#
# COMPACT_ATOMS: atom_id res chain seq x y z
N MET A 1 -20.77 -52.30 5.48
CA MET A 1 -21.16 -50.94 5.08
C MET A 1 -19.89 -50.18 4.72
N PRO A 2 -19.53 -50.03 3.44
CA PRO A 2 -18.27 -49.38 3.07
C PRO A 2 -18.37 -47.86 3.29
N LEU A 3 -17.43 -47.29 4.04
CA LEU A 3 -17.32 -45.84 4.27
C LEU A 3 -16.63 -45.20 3.06
N PHE A 4 -17.31 -44.27 2.39
CA PHE A 4 -16.77 -43.48 1.29
C PHE A 4 -15.67 -42.53 1.79
N THR A 5 -14.49 -42.58 1.15
CA THR A 5 -13.40 -41.62 1.42
C THR A 5 -13.63 -40.38 0.56
N VAL A 6 -13.95 -39.25 1.20
CA VAL A 6 -14.01 -37.94 0.53
C VAL A 6 -12.59 -37.40 0.39
N ALA A 7 -12.10 -37.30 -0.84
CA ALA A 7 -10.84 -36.63 -1.14
C ALA A 7 -11.05 -35.11 -1.04
N LEU A 8 -10.53 -34.51 0.02
CA LEU A 8 -10.44 -33.06 0.18
C LEU A 8 -9.29 -32.55 -0.71
N LEU A 9 -9.63 -32.03 -1.89
CA LEU A 9 -8.69 -31.27 -2.72
C LEU A 9 -8.19 -30.06 -1.91
N PRO A 10 -6.87 -29.85 -1.75
CA PRO A 10 -6.37 -28.63 -1.16
C PRO A 10 -6.66 -27.49 -2.13
N ALA A 11 -7.56 -26.59 -1.75
CA ALA A 11 -7.71 -25.32 -2.42
C ALA A 11 -6.39 -24.54 -2.22
N ALA A 12 -5.53 -24.55 -3.24
CA ALA A 12 -4.38 -23.67 -3.27
C ALA A 12 -4.91 -22.24 -3.29
N LEU A 13 -4.80 -21.54 -2.16
CA LEU A 13 -5.10 -20.13 -2.04
C LEU A 13 -4.08 -19.40 -2.93
N VAL A 14 -4.50 -19.06 -4.16
CA VAL A 14 -3.71 -18.17 -5.02
C VAL A 14 -3.74 -16.81 -4.35
N ALA A 15 -2.75 -16.54 -3.51
CA ALA A 15 -2.51 -15.21 -2.97
C ALA A 15 -2.15 -14.32 -4.16
N SER A 16 -3.13 -13.55 -4.65
CA SER A 16 -2.86 -12.49 -5.61
C SER A 16 -1.76 -11.60 -5.00
N PRO A 17 -0.66 -11.30 -5.72
CA PRO A 17 0.41 -10.49 -5.17
C PRO A 17 -0.17 -9.14 -4.73
N GLY A 18 -0.41 -9.00 -3.43
CA GLY A 18 -1.10 -7.84 -2.89
C GLY A 18 -0.27 -6.59 -3.13
N ARG A 19 -0.87 -5.60 -3.80
CA ARG A 19 -0.37 -4.23 -3.94
C ARG A 19 -0.03 -3.70 -2.54
N ALA A 20 1.20 -3.23 -2.34
CA ALA A 20 1.57 -2.63 -1.07
C ALA A 20 0.96 -1.22 -1.00
N GLN A 21 0.22 -0.95 0.07
CA GLN A 21 -0.59 0.25 0.21
C GLN A 21 -0.13 1.07 1.42
N PHE A 22 0.02 2.37 1.21
CA PHE A 22 0.14 3.36 2.27
C PHE A 22 -1.15 4.15 2.35
N HIS A 23 -1.75 4.21 3.53
CA HIS A 23 -3.01 4.90 3.74
C HIS A 23 -2.78 6.25 4.41
N VAL A 24 -3.50 7.26 3.96
CA VAL A 24 -3.48 8.62 4.50
C VAL A 24 -4.91 9.01 4.87
N SER A 25 -5.11 9.61 6.04
CA SER A 25 -6.40 10.11 6.50
C SER A 25 -6.21 11.41 7.26
N PRO A 26 -7.11 12.41 7.13
CA PRO A 26 -6.99 13.65 7.89
C PRO A 26 -7.07 13.44 9.42
N ALA A 27 -7.71 12.36 9.85
CA ALA A 27 -7.79 11.93 11.25
C ALA A 27 -6.64 10.98 11.69
N GLY A 28 -5.69 10.71 10.79
CA GLY A 28 -4.54 9.83 11.05
C GLY A 28 -3.44 10.51 11.88
N SER A 29 -2.27 9.85 11.91
CA SER A 29 -1.07 10.36 12.58
C SER A 29 0.19 9.94 11.81
N ASP A 30 1.17 10.83 11.65
CA ASP A 30 2.42 10.52 10.95
C ASP A 30 3.36 9.60 11.74
N ALA A 31 3.04 9.37 13.02
CA ALA A 31 3.66 8.34 13.85
C ALA A 31 3.08 6.93 13.60
N ASN A 32 1.97 6.80 12.86
CA ASN A 32 1.42 5.51 12.51
C ASN A 32 2.27 4.80 11.43
N PRO A 33 2.08 3.49 11.23
CA PRO A 33 2.78 2.75 10.17
C PRO A 33 2.25 2.99 8.75
N GLY A 34 1.10 3.68 8.59
CA GLY A 34 0.48 3.91 7.28
C GLY A 34 -0.38 2.75 6.78
N SER A 35 -0.88 1.89 7.67
CA SER A 35 -1.83 0.82 7.34
C SER A 35 -3.26 1.35 7.24
N ALA A 36 -4.18 0.56 6.66
CA ALA A 36 -5.59 0.94 6.57
C ALA A 36 -6.23 1.29 7.92
N THR A 37 -5.87 0.57 8.98
CA THR A 37 -6.37 0.78 10.34
C THR A 37 -5.61 1.86 11.12
N ARG A 38 -4.36 2.15 10.73
CA ARG A 38 -3.52 3.18 11.34
C ARG A 38 -2.85 3.99 10.22
N PRO A 39 -3.61 4.89 9.58
CA PRO A 39 -3.12 5.67 8.45
C PRO A 39 -2.19 6.80 8.90
N PHE A 40 -1.34 7.25 7.97
CA PHE A 40 -0.62 8.51 8.10
C PHE A 40 -1.59 9.69 8.12
N ARG A 41 -1.15 10.84 8.64
CA ARG A 41 -1.93 12.07 8.55
C ARG A 41 -1.65 12.85 7.27
N THR A 42 -0.39 12.83 6.82
CA THR A 42 0.07 13.71 5.73
C THR A 42 0.52 12.96 4.48
N LEU A 43 0.33 13.61 3.32
CA LEU A 43 0.87 13.13 2.04
C LEU A 43 2.40 13.10 2.02
N VAL A 44 3.03 14.04 2.75
CA VAL A 44 4.49 14.10 2.87
C VAL A 44 5.04 12.85 3.55
N ARG A 45 4.41 12.42 4.64
CA ARG A 45 4.82 11.19 5.34
C ARG A 45 4.62 9.95 4.48
N ALA A 46 3.52 9.87 3.73
CA ALA A 46 3.27 8.78 2.79
C ALA A 46 4.32 8.72 1.68
N ARG A 47 4.67 9.86 1.07
CA ARG A 47 5.75 9.95 0.06
C ARG A 47 7.09 9.49 0.62
N GLN A 48 7.44 9.87 1.85
CA GLN A 48 8.65 9.39 2.50
C GLN A 48 8.65 7.87 2.71
N ALA A 49 7.52 7.30 3.13
CA ALA A 49 7.37 5.85 3.29
C ALA A 49 7.48 5.12 1.93
N LEU A 50 6.85 5.68 0.89
CA LEU A 50 6.93 5.20 -0.49
C LEU A 50 8.37 5.19 -0.99
N ARG A 51 9.08 6.32 -0.88
CA ARG A 51 10.50 6.43 -1.26
C ARG A 51 11.37 5.41 -0.53
N ALA A 52 11.14 5.21 0.77
CA ALA A 52 11.85 4.20 1.55
C ALA A 52 11.52 2.76 1.11
N ALA A 53 10.31 2.50 0.61
CA ALA A 53 9.94 1.22 0.02
C ALA A 53 10.62 1.01 -1.34
N LEU A 54 10.58 2.01 -2.21
CA LEU A 54 11.24 1.99 -3.53
C LEU A 54 12.76 1.81 -3.41
N ALA A 55 13.40 2.54 -2.48
CA ALA A 55 14.84 2.42 -2.21
C ALA A 55 15.25 1.03 -1.70
N ARG A 56 14.35 0.30 -1.05
CA ARG A 56 14.56 -1.09 -0.61
C ARG A 56 14.26 -2.12 -1.71
N GLY A 57 13.98 -1.66 -2.93
CA GLY A 57 13.67 -2.54 -4.06
C GLY A 57 12.30 -3.20 -3.94
N ALA A 58 11.30 -2.49 -3.42
CA ALA A 58 9.92 -2.98 -3.45
C ALA A 58 9.54 -3.42 -4.87
N ALA A 59 9.36 -4.74 -5.04
CA ALA A 59 9.22 -5.40 -6.34
C ALA A 59 7.75 -5.54 -6.80
N ARG A 60 6.86 -4.69 -6.30
CA ARG A 60 5.41 -4.82 -6.50
C ARG A 60 4.76 -3.46 -6.67
N ASP A 61 3.57 -3.44 -7.27
CA ASP A 61 2.71 -2.26 -7.32
C ASP A 61 2.61 -1.59 -5.94
N LEU A 62 2.80 -0.29 -5.93
CA LEU A 62 2.61 0.55 -4.74
C LEU A 62 1.41 1.45 -4.96
N ALA A 63 0.62 1.65 -3.91
CA ALA A 63 -0.43 2.67 -3.92
C ALA A 63 -0.42 3.53 -2.67
N VAL A 64 -0.77 4.80 -2.84
CA VAL A 64 -1.10 5.71 -1.74
C VAL A 64 -2.60 5.97 -1.73
N VAL A 65 -3.29 5.45 -0.73
CA VAL A 65 -4.75 5.54 -0.59
C VAL A 65 -5.12 6.71 0.31
N LEU A 66 -5.76 7.73 -0.26
CA LEU A 66 -6.30 8.86 0.48
C LEU A 66 -7.73 8.53 0.93
N HIS A 67 -7.94 8.53 2.24
CA HIS A 67 -9.28 8.45 2.82
C HIS A 67 -10.02 9.76 2.61
N GLY A 68 -11.36 9.71 2.64
CA GLY A 68 -12.20 10.89 2.44
C GLY A 68 -11.91 12.01 3.43
N GLY A 69 -11.88 13.24 2.93
CA GLY A 69 -11.71 14.47 3.71
C GLY A 69 -10.81 15.49 3.02
N ALA A 70 -10.50 16.58 3.71
CA ALA A 70 -9.70 17.68 3.17
C ALA A 70 -8.23 17.56 3.59
N TYR A 71 -7.32 17.74 2.62
CA TYR A 71 -5.88 17.75 2.83
C TYR A 71 -5.33 19.13 2.47
N TYR A 72 -4.97 19.91 3.48
CA TYR A 72 -4.36 21.21 3.30
C TYR A 72 -2.86 21.07 3.10
N LEU A 73 -2.33 21.71 2.07
CA LEU A 73 -0.92 21.71 1.76
C LEU A 73 -0.39 23.15 1.89
N GLU A 74 0.65 23.33 2.70
CA GLU A 74 1.33 24.62 2.86
C GLU A 74 2.17 24.99 1.64
N ALA A 75 2.52 24.00 0.81
CA ALA A 75 3.30 24.14 -0.40
C ALA A 75 2.89 23.07 -1.42
N PRO A 76 3.23 23.23 -2.71
CA PRO A 76 2.96 22.21 -3.73
C PRO A 76 3.50 20.82 -3.34
N PHE A 77 2.70 19.79 -3.58
CA PHE A 77 3.14 18.41 -3.40
C PHE A 77 4.03 17.99 -4.58
N ALA A 78 5.33 18.23 -4.46
CA ALA A 78 6.29 17.92 -5.51
C ALA A 78 6.56 16.41 -5.64
N LEU A 79 6.44 15.86 -6.85
CA LEU A 79 6.87 14.51 -7.16
C LEU A 79 8.07 14.58 -8.10
N ASP A 80 9.04 13.70 -7.88
CA ASP A 80 10.26 13.63 -8.69
C ASP A 80 10.61 12.18 -9.01
N GLU A 81 11.76 11.95 -9.67
CA GLU A 81 12.22 10.63 -10.11
C GLU A 81 12.27 9.58 -8.97
N ARG A 82 12.39 10.01 -7.71
CA ARG A 82 12.41 9.11 -6.55
C ARG A 82 11.05 8.52 -6.21
N ASP A 83 9.98 9.10 -6.75
CA ASP A 83 8.59 8.66 -6.59
C ASP A 83 8.11 7.79 -7.76
N SER A 84 8.94 7.60 -8.79
CA SER A 84 8.60 6.82 -9.97
C SER A 84 8.53 5.33 -9.66
N GLY A 85 7.50 4.68 -10.20
CA GLY A 85 7.46 3.23 -10.33
C GLY A 85 8.44 2.72 -11.39
N ARG A 86 8.45 1.40 -11.60
CA ARG A 86 9.22 0.75 -12.67
C ARG A 86 8.27 0.23 -13.73
N GLU A 87 8.83 -0.15 -14.88
CA GLU A 87 8.04 -0.83 -15.92
C GLU A 87 7.33 -2.06 -15.33
N GLY A 88 6.01 -2.14 -15.53
CA GLY A 88 5.17 -3.20 -14.95
C GLY A 88 4.94 -3.12 -13.44
N GLN A 89 5.42 -2.08 -12.74
CA GLN A 89 5.26 -1.88 -11.30
C GLN A 89 4.95 -0.39 -11.02
N PRO A 90 3.73 0.07 -11.36
CA PRO A 90 3.37 1.47 -11.19
C PRO A 90 3.27 1.87 -9.72
N VAL A 91 3.46 3.17 -9.49
CA VAL A 91 3.06 3.87 -8.26
C VAL A 91 1.77 4.60 -8.58
N ILE A 92 0.72 4.38 -7.76
CA ILE A 92 -0.63 4.94 -7.96
C ILE A 92 -1.07 5.76 -6.75
#